data_AF-A0A7C1S6V5-F1
#
_entry.id   AF-A0A7C1S6V5-F1
#
_cell.length_a   1.000
_cell.length_b   1.000
_cell.length_c   1.000
_cell.angle_alpha   90.00
_cell.angle_beta   90.00
_cell.angle_gamma   90.00
#
_symmetry.space_group_name_H-M   'P 1'
#
loop_
_entity.id
_entity.type
_entity.pdbx_description
1 polymer ?
#
loop_
_entity_poly.entity_id
_entity_poly.type
_entity_poly.pdbx_seq_one_letter_code
_entity_poly.pdbx_strand_id
1 'polypeptide(L)'
;MKNFIAGAILFFTVLACSSEDVEPTNDANIHFTGTVQNSISCMDDHKERIYEIILKDHPTITIFGAPNLPKEYRQTGLKITFDLGPESKNISICIDIYSPDYFHDVSNVRLVNKR
;
A
#
# COMPACT_ATOMS: atom_id res chain seq x y z
N MET A 1 62.89 5.74 -25.35
CA MET A 1 61.64 5.89 -26.11
C MET A 1 60.80 4.65 -25.80
N LYS A 2 59.71 4.76 -25.02
CA LYS A 2 58.31 4.88 -25.51
C LYS A 2 57.99 3.72 -26.47
N ASN A 3 57.10 2.74 -26.22
CA ASN A 3 55.92 2.65 -25.36
C ASN A 3 55.65 1.18 -24.97
N PHE A 4 55.23 0.96 -23.72
CA PHE A 4 54.63 -0.28 -23.21
C PHE A 4 53.13 -0.21 -23.54
N ILE A 5 52.62 -1.10 -24.39
CA ILE A 5 51.18 -1.30 -24.56
C ILE A 5 50.86 -2.65 -23.92
N ALA A 6 50.50 -2.59 -22.63
CA ALA A 6 49.86 -3.69 -21.93
C ALA A 6 48.46 -3.86 -22.53
N GLY A 7 48.30 -4.90 -23.37
CA GLY A 7 47.00 -5.33 -23.86
C GLY A 7 46.19 -5.88 -22.69
N ALA A 8 45.25 -5.08 -22.21
CA ALA A 8 44.37 -5.42 -21.11
C ALA A 8 43.51 -6.63 -21.47
N ILE A 9 43.54 -7.61 -20.57
CA ILE A 9 42.69 -8.79 -20.50
C ILE A 9 41.23 -8.32 -20.44
N LEU A 10 40.48 -8.54 -21.51
CA LEU A 10 39.02 -8.37 -21.53
C LEU A 10 38.41 -9.44 -20.63
N PHE A 11 38.07 -9.03 -19.41
CA PHE A 11 37.27 -9.78 -18.47
C PHE A 11 35.89 -10.07 -19.09
N PHE A 12 35.60 -11.36 -19.27
CA PHE A 12 34.23 -11.85 -19.40
C PHE A 12 33.48 -11.53 -18.10
N THR A 13 32.60 -10.53 -18.14
CA THR A 13 31.45 -10.49 -17.25
C THR A 13 30.19 -10.58 -18.11
N VAL A 14 29.76 -11.83 -18.30
CA VAL A 14 28.35 -12.16 -18.52
C VAL A 14 27.57 -11.65 -17.30
N LEU A 15 27.22 -10.36 -17.32
CA LEU A 15 26.08 -9.89 -16.56
C LEU A 15 24.86 -10.48 -17.26
N ALA A 16 24.50 -11.69 -16.84
CA ALA A 16 23.16 -12.21 -17.04
C ALA A 16 22.22 -11.14 -16.50
N CYS A 17 21.62 -10.39 -17.42
CA CYS A 17 20.46 -9.57 -17.16
C CYS A 17 19.32 -10.56 -16.95
N SER A 18 19.28 -11.16 -15.75
CA SER A 18 18.05 -11.77 -15.27
C SER A 18 17.16 -10.61 -14.88
N SER A 19 16.53 -10.01 -15.89
CA SER A 19 15.21 -9.42 -15.71
C SER A 19 14.35 -10.58 -15.24
N GLU A 20 14.37 -10.86 -13.94
CA GLU A 20 13.24 -11.53 -13.35
C GLU A 20 12.09 -10.55 -13.58
N ASP A 21 11.38 -10.80 -14.69
CA ASP A 21 10.02 -10.37 -14.89
C ASP A 21 9.26 -10.88 -13.68
N VAL A 22 9.30 -10.09 -12.61
CA VAL A 22 8.38 -10.23 -11.49
C VAL A 22 7.04 -9.85 -12.08
N GLU A 23 6.38 -10.85 -12.64
CA GLU A 23 4.96 -10.78 -12.94
C GLU A 23 4.30 -10.21 -11.68
N PRO A 24 3.53 -9.11 -11.79
CA PRO A 24 2.79 -8.63 -10.65
C PRO A 24 1.83 -9.75 -10.27
N THR A 25 2.12 -10.44 -9.17
CA THR A 25 1.23 -11.44 -8.59
C THR A 25 -0.03 -10.71 -8.16
N ASN A 26 -0.99 -10.66 -9.07
CA ASN A 26 -2.20 -9.86 -8.99
C ASN A 26 -3.27 -10.49 -8.09
N ASP A 27 -2.89 -11.28 -7.08
CA ASP A 27 -3.87 -12.10 -6.33
C ASP A 27 -3.40 -12.60 -4.95
N ALA A 28 -2.63 -11.79 -4.22
CA ALA A 28 -2.48 -12.01 -2.79
C ALA A 28 -3.55 -11.16 -2.08
N ASN A 29 -4.56 -11.79 -1.47
CA ASN A 29 -5.29 -11.16 -0.37
C ASN A 29 -4.29 -10.94 0.76
N ILE A 30 -3.56 -9.82 0.73
CA ILE A 30 -2.55 -9.52 1.72
C ILE A 30 -3.29 -9.09 2.98
N HIS A 31 -3.17 -9.92 4.02
CA HIS A 31 -3.80 -9.68 5.30
C HIS A 31 -2.94 -8.72 6.13
N PHE A 32 -3.53 -7.60 6.52
CA PHE A 32 -2.88 -6.55 7.27
C PHE A 32 -3.44 -6.41 8.68
N THR A 33 -2.62 -5.84 9.55
CA THR A 33 -3.05 -5.33 10.85
C THR A 33 -2.79 -3.82 10.90
N GLY A 34 -3.81 -3.07 11.28
CA GLY A 34 -3.74 -1.62 11.38
C GLY A 34 -4.51 -1.05 12.57
N THR A 35 -4.32 0.24 12.79
CA THR A 35 -5.05 1.01 13.80
C THR A 35 -5.84 2.11 13.12
N VAL A 36 -7.13 2.19 13.41
CA VAL A 36 -7.99 3.27 12.93
C VAL A 36 -7.59 4.56 13.64
N GLN A 37 -7.28 5.60 12.88
CA GLN A 37 -6.80 6.87 13.41
C GLN A 37 -7.94 7.88 13.48
N ASN A 38 -8.17 8.65 12.42
CA ASN A 38 -9.20 9.68 12.36
C ASN A 38 -10.00 9.56 11.06
N SER A 39 -11.10 10.30 10.97
CA SER A 39 -11.72 10.54 9.67
C SER A 39 -10.95 11.63 8.93
N ILE A 40 -10.77 11.48 7.63
CA ILE A 40 -10.27 12.57 6.79
C ILE A 40 -11.33 13.68 6.63
N SER A 41 -10.91 14.83 6.10
CA SER A 41 -11.77 16.02 5.97
C SER A 41 -12.81 15.90 4.85
N CYS A 42 -12.49 15.16 3.78
CA CYS A 42 -13.38 14.94 2.66
C CYS A 42 -14.26 13.69 2.87
N MET A 43 -15.30 13.55 2.04
CA MET A 43 -16.23 12.43 2.07
C MET A 43 -16.18 11.66 0.77
N ASP A 44 -16.64 10.42 0.80
CA ASP A 44 -16.85 9.64 -0.41
C ASP A 44 -18.01 10.20 -1.26
N ASP A 45 -18.23 9.62 -2.44
CA ASP A 45 -19.29 10.06 -3.35
C ASP A 45 -20.72 9.83 -2.78
N HIS A 46 -20.84 9.03 -1.71
CA HIS A 46 -22.07 8.78 -0.96
C HIS A 46 -22.23 9.70 0.27
N LYS A 47 -21.32 10.67 0.46
CA LYS A 47 -21.27 11.56 1.62
C LYS A 47 -21.02 10.84 2.95
N GLU A 48 -20.40 9.67 2.92
CA GLU A 48 -19.89 8.99 4.10
C GLU A 48 -18.46 9.45 4.44
N ARG A 49 -18.12 9.43 5.73
CA ARG A 49 -16.77 9.73 6.21
C ARG A 49 -15.83 8.59 5.85
N ILE A 50 -14.66 8.96 5.35
CA ILE A 50 -13.56 8.05 5.08
C ILE A 50 -12.61 8.06 6.29
N TYR A 51 -12.11 6.90 6.68
CA TYR A 51 -11.28 6.73 7.87
C TYR A 51 -9.86 6.34 7.51
N GLU A 52 -8.89 6.92 8.19
CA GLU A 52 -7.48 6.58 8.03
C GLU A 52 -7.10 5.36 8.86
N ILE A 53 -6.32 4.47 8.25
CA ILE A 53 -5.76 3.30 8.91
C ILE A 53 -4.25 3.40 8.84
N ILE A 54 -3.59 3.35 9.99
CA ILE A 54 -2.14 3.23 10.10
C ILE A 54 -1.76 1.75 10.13
N LEU A 55 -0.91 1.34 9.21
CA LEU A 55 -0.34 -0.01 9.17
C LEU A 55 0.79 -0.12 10.19
N LYS A 56 0.81 -1.22 10.94
CA LYS A 56 1.82 -1.43 11.98
C LYS A 56 3.17 -1.91 11.41
N ASP A 57 3.12 -2.74 10.37
CA ASP A 57 4.27 -3.56 9.94
C ASP A 57 4.39 -3.64 8.40
N HIS A 58 4.09 -2.54 7.66
CA HIS A 58 4.23 -2.52 6.20
C HIS A 58 5.24 -1.45 5.73
N PRO A 59 6.24 -1.81 4.90
CA PRO A 59 7.36 -0.90 4.57
C PRO A 59 7.00 0.21 3.57
N THR A 60 5.95 0.01 2.75
CA THR A 60 5.63 0.91 1.63
C THR A 60 4.38 1.74 1.86
N ILE A 61 3.42 1.21 2.64
CA ILE A 61 2.17 1.89 2.96
C ILE A 61 2.15 2.06 4.46
N THR A 62 2.26 3.30 4.92
CA THR A 62 2.23 3.61 6.36
C THR A 62 0.83 3.99 6.80
N ILE A 63 0.09 4.69 5.94
CA ILE A 63 -1.25 5.21 6.20
C ILE A 63 -2.02 5.30 4.88
N PHE A 64 -3.30 4.99 4.92
CA PHE A 64 -4.20 5.10 3.77
C PHE A 64 -5.63 5.39 4.25
N GLY A 65 -6.46 5.94 3.36
CA GLY A 65 -7.89 6.12 3.57
C GLY A 65 -8.68 4.87 3.18
N ALA A 66 -9.62 4.45 4.03
CA ALA A 66 -10.50 3.31 3.81
C ALA A 66 -11.97 3.79 3.70
N PRO A 67 -12.48 4.05 2.48
CA PRO A 67 -13.83 4.60 2.30
C PRO A 67 -14.93 3.62 2.69
N ASN A 68 -14.70 2.33 2.45
CA ASN A 68 -15.66 1.26 2.70
C ASN A 68 -15.50 0.60 4.09
N LEU A 69 -14.79 1.23 5.03
CA LEU A 69 -14.60 0.67 6.38
C LEU A 69 -15.97 0.45 7.06
N PRO A 70 -16.32 -0.77 7.51
CA PRO A 70 -17.62 -1.03 8.15
C PRO A 70 -17.81 -0.23 9.44
N LYS A 71 -19.06 0.15 9.73
CA LYS A 71 -19.42 1.13 10.78
C LYS A 71 -18.95 0.70 12.18
N GLU A 72 -19.02 -0.58 12.46
CA GLU A 72 -18.57 -1.22 13.70
C GLU A 72 -17.06 -1.08 13.95
N TYR A 73 -16.27 -0.76 12.91
CA TYR A 73 -14.82 -0.60 12.99
C TYR A 73 -14.35 0.87 12.86
N ARG A 74 -15.27 1.85 12.78
CA ARG A 74 -14.94 3.27 12.58
C ARG A 74 -14.48 4.02 13.84
N GLN A 75 -14.28 3.34 14.97
CA GLN A 75 -13.84 3.99 16.20
C GLN A 75 -12.32 4.17 16.21
N THR A 76 -11.88 5.42 16.44
CA THR A 76 -10.48 5.78 16.65
C THR A 76 -9.82 4.91 17.72
N GLY A 77 -8.62 4.42 17.43
CA GLY A 77 -7.82 3.55 18.29
C GLY A 77 -8.17 2.07 18.19
N LEU A 78 -9.20 1.68 17.43
CA LEU A 78 -9.47 0.27 17.19
C LEU A 78 -8.34 -0.36 16.38
N LYS A 79 -7.88 -1.51 16.88
CA LYS A 79 -6.93 -2.37 16.17
C LYS A 79 -7.73 -3.41 15.40
N ILE A 80 -7.53 -3.44 14.10
CA ILE A 80 -8.25 -4.31 13.19
C ILE A 80 -7.29 -5.09 12.32
N THR A 81 -7.73 -6.27 11.89
CA THR A 81 -7.14 -6.97 10.76
C THR A 81 -8.08 -6.89 9.57
N PHE A 82 -7.55 -6.90 8.36
CA PHE A 82 -8.30 -6.72 7.12
C PHE A 82 -7.46 -7.17 5.92
N ASP A 83 -8.12 -7.40 4.79
CA ASP A 83 -7.45 -7.59 3.51
C ASP A 83 -7.51 -6.27 2.74
N LEU A 84 -6.36 -5.84 2.18
CA LEU A 84 -6.29 -4.64 1.36
C LEU A 84 -6.75 -4.97 -0.06
N GLY A 85 -7.75 -4.24 -0.52
CA GLY A 85 -8.28 -4.31 -1.88
C GLY A 85 -7.60 -3.32 -2.82
N PRO A 86 -8.12 -3.21 -4.05
CA PRO A 86 -7.65 -2.24 -5.02
C PRO A 86 -7.92 -0.79 -4.57
N GLU A 87 -7.41 0.16 -5.34
CA GLU A 87 -7.73 1.58 -5.18
C GLU A 87 -9.25 1.81 -5.24
N SER A 88 -9.77 2.61 -4.31
CA SER A 88 -11.18 2.94 -4.24
C SER A 88 -11.59 3.85 -5.40
N LYS A 89 -12.70 3.53 -6.07
CA LYS A 89 -13.19 4.31 -7.23
C LYS A 89 -14.22 5.39 -6.87
N ASN A 90 -14.78 5.37 -5.66
CA ASN A 90 -15.92 6.20 -5.24
C ASN A 90 -15.49 7.36 -4.33
N ILE A 91 -14.41 8.05 -4.68
CA ILE A 91 -13.73 9.05 -3.84
C ILE A 91 -13.46 10.35 -4.61
N SER A 92 -14.26 10.63 -5.65
CA SER A 92 -13.96 11.67 -6.65
C SER A 92 -13.74 13.07 -6.04
N ILE A 93 -14.35 13.35 -4.89
CA ILE A 93 -14.19 14.62 -4.17
C ILE A 93 -12.87 14.67 -3.37
N CYS A 94 -12.37 13.52 -2.94
CA CYS A 94 -11.17 13.40 -2.12
C CYS A 94 -9.87 13.40 -2.93
N ILE A 95 -9.92 12.98 -4.20
CA ILE A 95 -8.72 12.88 -5.06
C ILE A 95 -8.13 14.24 -5.46
N ASP A 96 -8.88 15.33 -5.29
CA ASP A 96 -8.36 16.68 -5.50
C ASP A 96 -7.44 17.14 -4.35
N ILE A 97 -7.56 16.51 -3.17
CA ILE A 97 -6.81 16.84 -1.95
C ILE A 97 -5.70 15.82 -1.70
N TYR A 98 -5.96 14.55 -2.03
CA TYR A 98 -5.08 13.42 -1.81
C TYR A 98 -4.88 12.67 -3.12
N SER A 99 -3.74 11.98 -3.28
CA SER A 99 -3.52 11.17 -4.49
C SER A 99 -4.49 9.96 -4.53
N PRO A 100 -4.95 9.49 -5.71
CA PRO A 100 -5.86 8.34 -5.81
C PRO A 100 -5.34 7.07 -5.14
N ASP A 101 -4.02 6.85 -5.20
CA ASP A 101 -3.31 5.73 -4.54
C ASP A 101 -3.32 5.82 -3.00
N TYR A 102 -3.82 6.91 -2.42
CA TYR A 102 -4.00 7.03 -0.98
C TYR A 102 -5.18 6.22 -0.46
N PHE A 103 -6.11 5.83 -1.34
CA PHE A 103 -7.39 5.27 -0.93
C PHE A 103 -7.54 3.84 -1.42
N HIS A 104 -7.77 2.94 -0.47
CA HIS A 104 -7.95 1.53 -0.77
C HIS A 104 -9.20 0.99 -0.10
N ASP A 105 -9.89 0.11 -0.81
CA ASP A 105 -10.97 -0.66 -0.22
C ASP A 105 -10.38 -1.68 0.76
N VAL A 106 -11.10 -1.94 1.85
CA VAL A 106 -10.77 -2.99 2.81
C VAL A 106 -11.86 -4.05 2.82
N SER A 107 -11.48 -5.30 3.08
CA SER A 107 -12.41 -6.41 3.24
C SER A 107 -12.01 -7.32 4.40
N ASN A 108 -12.88 -8.26 4.76
CA ASN A 108 -12.65 -9.24 5.83
C ASN A 108 -12.21 -8.62 7.17
N VAL A 109 -12.75 -7.43 7.49
CA VAL A 109 -12.35 -6.65 8.66
C VAL A 109 -12.75 -7.35 9.95
N ARG A 110 -11.83 -7.46 10.92
CA ARG A 110 -12.03 -8.08 12.24
C ARG A 110 -11.32 -7.30 13.33
N LEU A 111 -11.84 -7.30 14.55
CA LEU A 111 -11.12 -6.77 15.71
C LEU A 111 -9.94 -7.67 16.08
N VAL A 112 -8.81 -7.05 16.41
CA VAL A 112 -7.71 -7.74 17.08
C VAL A 112 -8.11 -8.03 18.52
N ASN A 113 -8.50 -9.27 18.82
CA ASN A 113 -8.77 -9.67 20.19
C ASN A 113 -7.48 -9.57 21.03
N LYS A 114 -7.52 -8.75 22.07
CA LYS A 114 -6.51 -8.79 23.13
C LYS A 114 -6.72 -10.10 23.91
N ARG A 115 -5.85 -11.09 23.66
CA ARG A 115 -5.67 -12.21 24.60
C ARG A 115 -4.96 -11.72 25.86
#